data_AF-A0A8S3INF6-F1
#
_entry.id   AF-A0A8S3INF6-F1
#
_cell.length_a   1.000
_cell.length_b   1.000
_cell.length_c   1.000
_cell.angle_alpha   90.00
_cell.angle_beta   90.00
_cell.angle_gamma   90.00
#
_symmetry.space_group_name_H-M   'P 1'
#
loop_
_entity.id
_entity.type
_entity.pdbx_description
1 polymer ?
#
loop_
_entity_poly.entity_id
_entity_poly.type
_entity_poly.pdbx_seq_one_letter_code
_entity_poly.pdbx_strand_id
1 'polypeptide(L)'
;MISEGRLSGFVDQIESVLHFQASEQLAQWDRRIESFCVQVNQVLDKIQAVHPEWCQKTMALVEEKISASTNDDDDIGVAETNTTAVKPMDVS
;
A
#
# COMPACT_ATOMS: atom_id res chain seq x y z
N MET A 1 -30.46 14.23 18.10
CA MET A 1 -29.06 13.95 17.65
C MET A 1 -28.97 12.68 16.80
N ILE A 2 -29.10 11.48 17.38
CA ILE A 2 -29.03 10.21 16.61
C ILE A 2 -30.25 10.04 15.69
N SER A 3 -31.46 10.23 16.25
CA SER A 3 -32.73 10.20 15.50
C SER A 3 -32.85 11.31 14.44
N GLU A 4 -32.15 12.42 14.64
CA GLU A 4 -32.04 13.53 13.69
C GLU A 4 -30.96 13.29 12.62
N GLY A 5 -30.24 12.15 12.65
CA GLY A 5 -29.17 11.83 11.71
C GLY A 5 -27.90 12.68 11.86
N ARG A 6 -27.78 13.47 12.93
CA ARG A 6 -26.66 14.39 13.19
C ARG A 6 -25.54 13.75 13.99
N LEU A 7 -25.74 12.52 14.46
CA LEU A 7 -24.79 11.74 15.24
C LEU A 7 -24.93 10.26 14.86
N SER A 8 -23.85 9.66 14.40
CA SER A 8 -23.82 8.23 14.05
C SER A 8 -23.49 7.39 15.29
N GLY A 9 -24.44 6.55 15.70
CA GLY A 9 -24.30 5.70 16.87
C GLY A 9 -25.62 5.05 17.29
N PHE A 10 -25.60 4.21 18.31
CA PHE A 10 -26.79 3.59 18.88
C PHE A 10 -26.69 3.46 20.40
N VAL A 11 -27.84 3.37 21.07
CA VAL A 11 -27.94 3.21 22.53
C VAL A 11 -28.19 1.74 22.83
N ASP A 12 -27.30 1.11 23.59
CA ASP A 12 -27.55 -0.19 24.22
C ASP A 12 -28.27 0.04 25.54
N GLN A 13 -29.54 -0.39 25.62
CA GLN A 13 -30.37 -0.22 26.81
C GLN A 13 -30.20 -1.35 27.84
N ILE A 14 -29.60 -2.48 27.46
CA ILE A 14 -29.33 -3.59 28.38
C ILE A 14 -28.10 -3.25 29.21
N GLU A 15 -27.05 -2.77 28.55
CA GLU A 15 -25.80 -2.38 29.20
C GLU A 15 -25.78 -0.92 29.66
N SER A 16 -26.80 -0.12 29.28
CA SER A 16 -26.86 1.33 29.54
C SER A 16 -25.64 2.09 28.98
N VAL A 17 -25.14 1.67 27.81
CA VAL A 17 -23.98 2.24 27.13
C VAL A 17 -24.38 2.88 25.80
N LEU A 18 -23.69 3.96 25.44
CA LEU A 18 -23.82 4.62 24.14
C LEU A 18 -22.65 4.21 23.22
N HIS A 19 -22.97 3.59 22.09
CA HIS A 19 -21.99 3.26 21.06
C HIS A 19 -21.95 4.36 20.00
N PHE A 20 -20.78 4.97 19.82
CA PHE A 20 -20.52 5.81 18.66
C PHE A 20 -20.07 4.95 17.50
N GLN A 21 -20.58 5.22 16.31
CA GLN A 21 -20.12 4.50 15.12
C GLN A 21 -18.67 4.92 14.84
N ALA A 22 -17.74 4.01 15.11
CA ALA A 22 -16.36 4.16 14.67
C ALA A 22 -16.33 4.17 13.14
N SER A 23 -15.44 4.98 12.56
CA SER A 23 -15.21 4.93 11.11
C SER A 23 -14.76 3.52 10.71
N GLU A 24 -15.08 3.12 9.49
CA GLU A 24 -14.74 1.81 8.94
C GLU A 24 -13.25 1.49 9.17
N GLN A 25 -12.97 0.38 9.86
CA GLN A 25 -11.63 0.04 10.34
C GLN A 25 -10.61 -0.12 9.20
N LEU A 26 -11.04 -0.64 8.04
CA LEU A 26 -10.20 -0.76 6.85
C LEU A 26 -9.84 0.63 6.30
N ALA A 27 -10.82 1.53 6.16
CA ALA A 27 -10.56 2.89 5.70
C ALA A 27 -9.66 3.67 6.69
N GLN A 28 -9.77 3.41 8.00
CA GLN A 28 -8.84 3.97 8.98
C GLN A 28 -7.43 3.38 8.84
N TRP A 29 -7.32 2.09 8.55
CA TRP A 29 -6.04 1.43 8.31
C TRP A 29 -5.33 2.01 7.08
N ASP A 30 -6.04 2.16 5.97
CA ASP A 30 -5.50 2.78 4.74
C ASP A 30 -5.00 4.21 5.01
N ARG A 31 -5.79 5.03 5.71
CA ARG A 31 -5.40 6.40 6.10
C ARG A 31 -4.16 6.42 7.00
N ARG A 32 -3.99 5.42 7.87
CA ARG A 32 -2.82 5.34 8.74
C ARG A 32 -1.56 4.99 7.94
N ILE A 33 -1.67 4.09 6.97
CA ILE A 33 -0.56 3.77 6.05
C ILE A 33 -0.18 5.00 5.25
N GLU A 34 -1.16 5.68 4.64
CA GLU A 34 -0.92 6.90 3.87
C GLU A 34 -0.24 7.97 4.74
N SER A 35 -0.77 8.24 5.92
CA SER A 35 -0.19 9.21 6.85
C SER A 35 1.24 8.86 7.25
N PHE A 36 1.53 7.57 7.46
CA PHE A 36 2.86 7.11 7.77
C PHE A 36 3.83 7.34 6.61
N CYS A 37 3.44 6.99 5.38
CA CYS A 37 4.25 7.25 4.19
C CYS A 37 4.55 8.73 4.01
N VAL A 38 3.55 9.59 4.21
CA VAL A 38 3.72 11.06 4.17
C VAL A 38 4.73 11.53 5.24
N GLN A 39 4.63 11.01 6.46
CA GLN A 39 5.57 11.37 7.54
C GLN A 39 7.01 10.93 7.24
N VAL A 40 7.19 9.73 6.69
CA VAL A 40 8.50 9.23 6.28
C VAL A 40 9.11 10.13 5.19
N ASN A 41 8.32 10.50 4.19
CA ASN A 41 8.77 11.42 3.13
C ASN A 41 9.17 12.78 3.71
N GLN A 42 8.38 13.34 4.62
CA GLN A 42 8.73 14.61 5.28
C GLN A 42 10.03 14.52 6.08
N VAL A 43 10.30 13.39 6.73
CA VAL A 43 11.58 13.17 7.45
C VAL A 43 12.72 13.09 6.45
N LEU A 44 12.53 12.38 5.33
CA LEU A 44 13.53 12.27 4.27
C LEU A 44 13.85 13.66 3.67
N ASP A 45 12.83 14.46 3.36
CA ASP A 45 12.98 15.81 2.83
C ASP A 45 13.78 16.70 3.78
N LYS A 46 13.51 16.60 5.10
CA LYS A 46 14.26 17.33 6.14
C LYS A 46 15.72 16.89 6.18
N ILE A 47 16.00 15.59 6.08
CA ILE A 47 17.37 15.07 6.06
C ILE A 47 18.10 15.58 4.82
N GLN A 48 17.47 15.51 3.65
CA GLN A 48 18.04 15.99 2.39
C GLN A 48 18.34 17.49 2.42
N ALA A 49 17.47 18.29 3.05
CA ALA A 49 17.68 19.73 3.20
C ALA A 49 18.90 20.08 4.09
N VAL A 50 19.16 19.30 5.14
CA VAL A 50 20.27 19.56 6.08
C VAL A 50 21.58 18.90 5.63
N HIS A 51 21.50 17.72 5.02
CA HIS A 51 22.66 16.90 4.64
C HIS A 51 22.53 16.32 3.22
N PRO A 52 22.57 17.17 2.17
CA PRO A 52 22.40 16.70 0.79
C PRO A 52 23.51 15.75 0.33
N GLU A 53 24.75 15.95 0.79
CA GLU A 53 25.90 15.09 0.45
C GLU A 53 25.72 13.65 0.95
N TRP A 54 25.15 13.48 2.16
CA TRP A 54 24.86 12.16 2.72
C TRP A 54 23.78 11.44 1.90
N CYS A 55 22.73 12.16 1.46
CA CYS A 55 21.69 11.59 0.60
C CYS A 55 22.25 11.14 -0.75
N GLN A 56 23.11 11.94 -1.39
CA GLN A 56 23.74 11.58 -2.67
C GLN A 56 24.63 10.34 -2.54
N LYS A 57 25.46 10.30 -1.50
CA LYS A 57 26.31 9.13 -1.21
C LYS A 57 25.48 7.88 -0.96
N THR A 58 24.38 8.01 -0.22
CA THR A 58 23.51 6.88 0.13
C THR A 58 22.74 6.36 -1.09
N MET A 59 22.24 7.25 -1.96
CA MET A 59 21.59 6.84 -3.22
C MET A 59 22.57 6.10 -4.14
N ALA A 60 23.80 6.58 -4.30
CA ALA A 60 24.82 5.90 -5.11
C ALA A 60 25.14 4.49 -4.58
N LEU A 61 25.22 4.31 -3.26
CA LEU A 61 25.42 2.99 -2.65
C LEU A 61 24.21 2.07 -2.79
N VAL A 62 22.99 2.62 -2.84
CA VAL A 62 21.76 1.84 -3.08
C VAL A 62 21.73 1.35 -4.52
N GLU A 63 22.09 2.18 -5.50
CA GLU A 63 22.16 1.80 -6.91
C GLU A 63 23.19 0.69 -7.15
N GLU A 64 24.38 0.78 -6.56
CA GLU A 64 25.40 -0.26 -6.63
C GLU A 64 24.89 -1.60 -6.09
N LYS A 65 24.19 -1.58 -4.94
CA LYS A 65 23.66 -2.81 -4.30
C LYS A 65 22.46 -3.41 -5.04
N ILE A 66 21.62 -2.59 -5.67
CA ILE A 66 20.52 -3.08 -6.49
C ILE A 66 21.07 -3.82 -7.73
N SER A 67 22.09 -3.26 -8.39
CA SER A 67 22.74 -3.90 -9.54
C SER A 67 23.47 -5.21 -9.20
N ALA A 68 24.00 -5.31 -7.97
CA ALA A 68 24.66 -6.52 -7.49
C ALA A 68 23.69 -7.68 -7.20
N SER A 69 22.41 -7.40 -6.93
CA SER A 69 21.40 -8.42 -6.61
C SER A 69 20.71 -9.02 -7.84
N THR A 70 20.87 -8.45 -9.03
CA THR A 70 20.15 -8.89 -10.25
C THR A 70 20.85 -10.03 -11.01
N ASN A 71 22.07 -10.43 -10.63
CA ASN A 71 22.84 -11.44 -11.39
C ASN A 71 22.56 -12.91 -11.00
N ASP A 72 21.72 -13.18 -10.00
CA ASP A 72 21.51 -14.54 -9.47
C ASP A 72 20.15 -15.19 -9.84
N ASP A 73 19.27 -14.52 -10.61
CA ASP A 73 17.90 -15.01 -10.91
C ASP A 73 17.65 -15.43 -12.38
N ASP A 74 18.66 -15.48 -13.26
CA ASP A 74 18.52 -15.89 -14.67
C ASP A 74 18.67 -17.41 -14.93
N ASP A 75 18.10 -18.27 -14.07
CA ASP A 75 17.88 -19.70 -14.38
C ASP A 75 16.50 -20.20 -13.91
N ILE A 76 15.45 -19.61 -14.48
CA ILE A 76 14.17 -20.31 -14.59
C ILE A 76 13.90 -20.55 -16.07
N GLY A 77 14.31 -21.73 -16.53
CA GLY A 77 13.97 -22.24 -17.85
C GLY A 77 12.47 -22.13 -18.13
N VAL A 78 12.10 -21.22 -19.01
CA VAL A 78 10.73 -21.09 -19.52
C VAL A 78 10.45 -22.29 -20.40
N ALA A 79 9.73 -23.28 -19.85
CA ALA A 79 9.10 -24.31 -20.66
C ALA A 79 8.00 -23.66 -21.50
N GLU A 80 8.25 -23.48 -22.80
CA GLU A 80 7.25 -23.11 -23.79
C GLU A 80 6.09 -24.12 -23.75
N THR A 81 4.94 -23.73 -23.19
CA THR A 81 3.68 -24.47 -23.39
C THR A 81 2.99 -23.93 -24.63
N ASN A 82 3.20 -24.65 -25.73
CA ASN A 82 2.58 -24.45 -27.03
C ASN A 82 1.04 -24.52 -26.90
N THR A 83 0.36 -23.37 -26.89
CA THR A 83 -1.10 -23.29 -27.03
C THR A 83 -1.45 -23.24 -28.51
N THR A 84 -1.63 -24.41 -29.11
CA THR A 84 -2.16 -24.54 -30.48
C THR A 84 -3.66 -24.21 -30.48
N ALA A 85 -4.00 -23.28 -31.36
CA ALA A 85 -5.31 -22.69 -31.59
C ALA A 85 -6.48 -23.70 -31.71
N VAL A 86 -7.55 -23.47 -30.95
CA VAL A 86 -8.87 -24.03 -31.23
C VAL A 86 -9.67 -22.97 -32.00
N LYS A 87 -9.92 -23.27 -33.27
CA LYS A 87 -10.70 -22.47 -34.23
C LYS A 87 -12.16 -22.31 -33.77
N PRO A 88 -12.78 -21.12 -33.83
CA PRO A 88 -14.19 -20.97 -33.49
C PRO A 88 -15.07 -21.65 -34.55
N MET A 89 -16.04 -22.43 -34.07
CA MET A 89 -17.02 -23.15 -34.86
C MET A 89 -18.18 -22.19 -35.16
N ASP A 90 -18.45 -21.97 -36.46
CA ASP A 90 -19.60 -21.24 -37.00
C ASP A 90 -20.91 -21.81 -36.42
N VAL A 91 -21.77 -20.91 -35.94
CA VAL A 91 -23.16 -21.23 -35.55
C VAL A 91 -24.07 -20.61 -36.60
N SER A 92 -24.79 -21.49 -37.32
CA SER A 92 -25.87 -21.17 -38.26
C SER A 92 -27.05 -20.44 -37.62
#